data_AF-A0A139WT92-F1
#
_entry.id   AF-A0A139WT92-F1
#
_cell.length_a   1.000
_cell.length_b   1.000
_cell.length_c   1.000
_cell.angle_alpha   90.00
_cell.angle_beta   90.00
_cell.angle_gamma   90.00
#
_symmetry.space_group_name_H-M   'P 1'
#
loop_
_entity.id
_entity.type
_entity.pdbx_description
1 polymer ?
#
loop_
_entity_poly.entity_id
_entity_poly.type
_entity_poly.pdbx_seq_one_letter_code
_entity_poly.pdbx_strand_id
1 'polypeptide(L)'
;MCEDTAINRVTNMTSSESNSISLDIHRPPRVLFPNKVAYPIPQNEMGINTPIRLSVSIFNKTSTRFRLHPLQPILPELLTLDGQIIQRRLVTDADFTNNQQNTLLQRNQGREAVFFQIPPNCSSGFDFPAKFLWEHNILRLKIPTIPMFSPNSFHPTSFWCFDGLEAENYQLRWILNTYDENTLSDESNINRSITVGDISSRMLATPWLNLRLVQPLSTDNRAIEVDGVRFKIEMPESVLTIPNRQTGNKTDVKLGIQVINNTSNSLRFYQPSSIDMYLTDDENRAIQILPEKISPGKPKLLTDYSVQSGKSAFFSLNGVISWRNKNVLQIAFPRKTRQQFTGNDSYFNFGELTANQFYHLQVTYKIPESATHLEKEVLEKVWTGWVTLPSVQLTLVEP
;
A
#
# COMPACT_ATOMS: atom_id res chain seq x y z
N MET A 1 -19.12 46.71 7.34
CA MET A 1 -18.09 45.77 7.80
C MET A 1 -18.29 44.50 6.99
N CYS A 2 -17.53 44.35 5.91
CA CYS A 2 -17.50 43.12 5.12
C CYS A 2 -16.31 42.31 5.62
N GLU A 3 -16.57 41.12 6.14
CA GLU A 3 -15.53 40.15 6.47
C GLU A 3 -15.01 39.53 5.17
N ASP A 4 -13.77 39.87 4.82
CA ASP A 4 -13.02 39.22 3.76
C ASP A 4 -12.64 37.81 4.20
N THR A 5 -13.38 36.82 3.71
CA THR A 5 -13.00 35.42 3.85
C THR A 5 -11.80 35.15 2.93
N ALA A 6 -10.61 35.09 3.51
CA ALA A 6 -9.40 34.70 2.80
C ALA A 6 -9.52 33.24 2.33
N ILE A 7 -9.83 33.05 1.05
CA ILE A 7 -9.76 31.74 0.40
C ILE A 7 -8.28 31.43 0.16
N ASN A 8 -7.70 30.59 1.02
CA ASN A 8 -6.37 30.03 0.81
C ASN A 8 -6.37 29.22 -0.50
N ARG A 9 -5.82 29.80 -1.57
CA ARG A 9 -5.50 29.08 -2.81
C ARG A 9 -4.42 28.05 -2.50
N VAL A 10 -4.81 26.78 -2.40
CA VAL A 10 -3.87 25.65 -2.44
C VAL A 10 -3.16 25.70 -3.79
N THR A 11 -1.90 26.15 -3.80
CA THR A 11 -1.05 26.08 -4.98
C THR A 11 -0.79 24.61 -5.32
N ASN A 12 -1.21 24.17 -6.49
CA ASN A 12 -0.84 22.86 -7.03
C ASN A 12 0.70 22.80 -7.17
N MET A 13 1.39 22.27 -6.16
CA MET A 13 2.83 22.02 -6.25
C MET A 13 3.06 20.87 -7.23
N THR A 14 3.61 21.20 -8.39
CA THR A 14 4.10 20.23 -9.35
C THR A 14 5.27 19.46 -8.73
N SER A 15 5.42 18.18 -9.07
CA SER A 15 6.61 17.41 -8.67
C SER A 15 7.89 18.18 -8.99
N SER A 16 8.85 18.17 -8.08
CA SER A 16 10.18 18.70 -8.38
C SER A 16 10.84 17.77 -9.41
N GLU A 17 11.09 18.29 -10.61
CA GLU A 17 11.99 17.65 -11.56
C GLU A 17 13.38 18.23 -11.33
N SER A 18 14.38 17.37 -11.09
CA SER A 18 15.78 17.78 -11.07
C SER A 18 16.54 16.89 -12.04
N ASN A 19 17.31 17.48 -12.96
CA ASN A 19 18.09 16.78 -13.98
C ASN A 19 17.30 15.74 -14.81
N SER A 20 16.05 16.02 -15.15
CA SER A 20 15.23 15.04 -15.88
C SER A 20 15.02 13.72 -15.11
N ILE A 21 15.21 13.70 -13.79
CA ILE A 21 14.78 12.63 -12.90
C ILE A 21 13.57 13.14 -12.13
N SER A 22 12.52 12.33 -12.08
CA SER A 22 11.31 12.65 -11.31
C SER A 22 11.00 11.51 -10.35
N LEU A 23 10.70 11.86 -9.11
CA LEU A 23 10.16 10.97 -8.10
C LEU A 23 8.63 11.08 -8.15
N ASP A 24 7.94 9.95 -8.22
CA ASP A 24 6.48 9.90 -8.21
C ASP A 24 6.01 8.86 -7.20
N ILE A 25 4.92 9.12 -6.47
CA ILE A 25 4.27 8.05 -5.71
C ILE A 25 3.61 7.16 -6.76
N HIS A 26 3.67 5.83 -6.61
CA HIS A 26 2.94 4.95 -7.51
C HIS A 26 1.43 5.03 -7.20
N ARG A 27 0.83 6.15 -7.66
CA ARG A 27 -0.58 6.49 -7.95
C ARG A 27 -1.53 6.74 -6.76
N PRO A 28 -2.67 7.46 -6.98
CA PRO A 28 -3.40 7.70 -8.24
C PRO A 28 -2.83 8.80 -9.15
N PRO A 29 -3.20 8.81 -10.44
CA PRO A 29 -2.75 9.79 -11.43
C PRO A 29 -3.06 11.23 -11.03
N ARG A 30 -2.31 12.17 -11.60
CA ARG A 30 -2.40 13.62 -11.40
C ARG A 30 -3.67 14.29 -11.94
N VAL A 31 -4.78 13.56 -12.13
CA VAL A 31 -5.97 14.10 -12.79
C VAL A 31 -7.06 14.46 -11.77
N LEU A 32 -7.10 15.75 -11.44
CA LEU A 32 -8.26 16.59 -11.08
C LEU A 32 -9.12 16.27 -9.84
N PHE A 33 -8.89 15.17 -9.11
CA PHE A 33 -9.60 14.91 -7.85
C PHE A 33 -8.61 14.67 -6.70
N PRO A 34 -8.94 15.02 -5.45
CA PRO A 34 -8.03 14.83 -4.34
C PRO A 34 -7.78 13.34 -4.22
N ASN A 35 -6.55 12.92 -4.52
CA ASN A 35 -6.04 11.55 -4.37
C ASN A 35 -6.10 11.13 -2.90
N LYS A 36 -7.30 10.82 -2.42
CA LYS A 36 -7.58 10.41 -1.04
C LYS A 36 -7.40 8.90 -0.95
N VAL A 37 -6.47 8.49 -0.10
CA VAL A 37 -6.35 7.10 0.33
C VAL A 37 -6.84 7.04 1.77
N ALA A 38 -7.92 6.29 1.99
CA ALA A 38 -8.48 6.08 3.32
C ALA A 38 -7.96 4.77 3.91
N TYR A 39 -7.35 4.87 5.09
CA TYR A 39 -6.92 3.72 5.88
C TYR A 39 -7.70 3.65 7.19
N PRO A 40 -8.07 2.44 7.64
CA PRO A 40 -8.70 2.26 8.92
C PRO A 40 -7.65 2.44 10.02
N ILE A 41 -8.03 3.08 11.12
CA ILE A 41 -7.24 3.08 12.34
C ILE A 41 -7.41 1.69 12.99
N PRO A 42 -6.32 1.00 13.37
CA PRO A 42 -6.44 -0.27 14.08
C PRO A 42 -7.15 -0.08 15.42
N GLN A 43 -7.76 -1.15 15.95
CA GLN A 43 -8.27 -1.13 17.32
C GLN A 43 -7.11 -0.81 18.29
N ASN A 44 -7.39 -0.04 19.34
CA ASN A 44 -6.41 0.30 20.37
C ASN A 44 -6.15 -0.89 21.29
N GLU A 45 -5.54 -1.92 20.74
CA GLU A 45 -5.20 -3.18 21.38
C GLU A 45 -3.74 -3.52 21.06
N MET A 46 -3.05 -4.11 22.04
CA MET A 46 -1.64 -4.46 21.91
C MET A 46 -1.44 -5.49 20.79
N GLY A 47 -0.48 -5.24 19.90
CA GLY A 47 -0.14 -6.13 18.79
C GLY A 47 -1.03 -5.97 17.55
N ILE A 48 -2.19 -5.35 17.67
CA ILE A 48 -3.03 -5.04 16.51
C ILE A 48 -2.43 -3.88 15.73
N ASN A 49 -2.28 -4.07 14.43
CA ASN A 49 -1.82 -3.04 13.52
C ASN A 49 -2.61 -3.09 12.21
N THR A 50 -2.58 -1.99 11.47
CA THR A 50 -3.11 -1.94 10.10
C THR A 50 -1.91 -1.82 9.16
N PRO A 51 -1.58 -2.87 8.39
CA PRO A 51 -0.52 -2.78 7.41
C PRO A 51 -0.91 -1.79 6.30
N ILE A 52 0.08 -1.15 5.72
CA ILE A 52 -0.05 -0.15 4.68
C ILE A 52 1.02 -0.44 3.64
N ARG A 53 0.61 -0.56 2.38
CA ARG A 53 1.57 -0.60 1.28
C ARG A 53 1.65 0.78 0.64
N LEU A 54 2.77 1.46 0.89
CA LEU A 54 3.09 2.70 0.19
C LEU A 54 4.07 2.37 -0.92
N SER A 55 3.85 2.90 -2.12
CA SER A 55 4.70 2.60 -3.27
C SER A 55 5.25 3.89 -3.87
N VAL A 56 6.54 3.94 -4.13
CA VAL A 56 7.23 5.07 -4.76
C VAL A 56 7.87 4.59 -6.03
N SER A 57 7.83 5.39 -7.09
CA SER A 57 8.51 5.12 -8.34
C SER A 57 9.49 6.24 -8.66
N ILE A 58 10.68 5.87 -9.14
CA ILE A 58 11.65 6.80 -9.70
C ILE A 58 11.60 6.64 -11.21
N PHE A 59 11.34 7.73 -11.92
CA PHE A 59 11.38 7.76 -13.37
C PHE A 59 12.63 8.52 -13.84
N ASN A 60 13.51 7.81 -14.54
CA ASN A 60 14.73 8.35 -15.08
C ASN A 60 14.49 8.79 -16.54
N LYS A 61 14.36 10.10 -16.80
CA LYS A 61 14.22 10.64 -18.17
C LYS A 61 15.57 11.06 -18.77
N THR A 62 16.69 10.75 -18.11
CA THR A 62 18.02 11.04 -18.66
C THR A 62 18.42 10.02 -19.71
N SER A 63 19.49 10.30 -20.44
CA SER A 63 20.13 9.36 -21.37
C SER A 63 21.09 8.39 -20.68
N THR A 64 21.37 8.56 -19.39
CA THR A 64 22.30 7.73 -18.61
C THR A 64 21.54 6.90 -17.56
N ARG A 65 22.20 5.88 -17.01
CA ARG A 65 21.61 5.09 -15.91
C ARG A 65 21.63 5.92 -14.64
N PHE A 66 20.51 5.96 -13.93
CA PHE A 66 20.46 6.51 -12.58
C PHE A 66 20.81 5.41 -11.58
N ARG A 67 21.80 5.64 -10.73
CA ARG A 67 22.20 4.67 -9.70
C ARG A 67 21.62 5.09 -8.35
N LEU A 68 21.03 4.14 -7.66
CA LEU A 68 20.51 4.30 -6.31
C LEU A 68 21.24 3.33 -5.39
N HIS A 69 21.83 3.85 -4.32
CA HIS A 69 22.43 3.00 -3.30
C HIS A 69 21.33 2.17 -2.61
N PRO A 70 21.49 0.85 -2.43
CA PRO A 70 20.44 0.00 -1.84
C PRO A 70 20.10 0.36 -0.40
N LEU A 71 21.00 1.05 0.31
CA LEU A 71 20.77 1.56 1.67
C LEU A 71 20.40 3.05 1.67
N GLN A 72 20.15 3.68 0.52
CA GLN A 72 19.77 5.08 0.45
C GLN A 72 18.40 5.27 1.12
N PRO A 73 18.31 6.03 2.23
CA PRO A 73 17.03 6.29 2.85
C PRO A 73 16.18 7.20 1.97
N ILE A 74 14.88 6.92 1.91
CA ILE A 74 13.87 7.84 1.39
C ILE A 74 13.12 8.43 2.58
N LEU A 75 13.07 9.76 2.64
CA LEU A 75 12.55 10.50 3.79
C LEU A 75 11.05 10.78 3.59
N PRO A 76 10.15 10.21 4.39
CA PRO A 76 8.75 10.61 4.38
C PRO A 76 8.60 11.96 5.07
N GLU A 77 7.63 12.74 4.60
CA GLU A 77 7.16 13.96 5.25
C GLU A 77 5.65 13.94 5.31
N LEU A 78 5.12 14.24 6.49
CA LEU A 78 3.70 14.18 6.78
C LEU A 78 3.24 15.55 7.28
N LEU A 79 2.19 16.09 6.67
CA LEU A 79 1.52 17.31 7.09
C LEU A 79 0.11 17.01 7.58
N THR A 80 -0.36 17.79 8.53
CA THR A 80 -1.79 17.96 8.83
C THR A 80 -2.48 18.78 7.72
N LEU A 81 -3.82 18.83 7.73
CA LEU A 81 -4.59 19.56 6.71
C LEU A 81 -4.34 21.07 6.71
N ASP A 82 -3.99 21.66 7.86
CA ASP A 82 -3.61 23.07 8.00
C ASP A 82 -2.15 23.35 7.60
N GLY A 83 -1.41 22.33 7.18
CA GLY A 83 -0.04 22.44 6.66
C GLY A 83 1.05 22.36 7.73
N GLN A 84 0.73 22.02 8.99
CA GLN A 84 1.72 21.80 10.03
C GLN A 84 2.50 20.50 9.75
N ILE A 85 3.84 20.58 9.79
CA ILE A 85 4.71 19.41 9.65
C ILE A 85 4.65 18.58 10.93
N ILE A 86 4.31 17.29 10.78
CA ILE A 86 4.41 16.31 11.86
C ILE A 86 5.86 15.84 11.95
N GLN A 87 6.46 16.04 13.11
CA GLN A 87 7.85 15.69 13.35
C GLN A 87 8.06 14.18 13.25
N ARG A 88 8.81 13.73 12.23
CA ARG A 88 9.28 12.35 12.16
C ARG A 88 10.40 12.10 13.16
N ARG A 89 10.45 10.88 13.71
CA ARG A 89 11.55 10.37 14.52
C ARG A 89 12.16 9.14 13.86
N LEU A 90 13.47 8.97 13.96
CA LEU A 90 14.14 7.73 13.56
C LEU A 90 14.12 6.78 14.75
N VAL A 91 13.61 5.57 14.55
CA VAL A 91 13.55 4.52 15.58
C VAL A 91 14.24 3.28 15.03
N THR A 92 15.10 2.67 15.84
CA THR A 92 15.73 1.37 15.58
C THR A 92 15.10 0.33 16.48
N ASP A 93 14.69 -0.81 15.93
CA ASP A 93 14.15 -1.89 16.74
C ASP A 93 15.30 -2.58 17.49
N ALA A 94 15.45 -2.21 18.77
CA ALA A 94 16.51 -2.71 19.64
C ALA A 94 16.45 -4.24 19.79
N ASP A 95 15.26 -4.82 19.75
CA ASP A 95 15.04 -6.26 19.94
C ASP A 95 15.53 -7.12 18.74
N PHE A 96 15.77 -6.51 17.57
CA PHE A 96 16.32 -7.19 16.40
C PHE A 96 17.86 -7.14 16.32
N THR A 97 18.54 -6.58 17.32
CA THR A 97 20.02 -6.55 17.40
C THR A 97 20.66 -7.92 17.67
N ASN A 98 19.94 -9.01 17.45
CA ASN A 98 20.51 -10.35 17.52
C ASN A 98 21.58 -10.52 16.42
N ASN A 99 22.79 -10.90 16.82
CA ASN A 99 24.06 -10.78 16.07
C ASN A 99 24.10 -11.25 14.60
N GLN A 100 23.10 -11.98 14.10
CA GLN A 100 23.12 -12.56 12.76
C GLN A 100 23.05 -11.54 11.61
N GLN A 101 22.26 -10.47 11.72
CA GLN A 101 22.16 -9.47 10.63
C GLN A 101 23.40 -8.59 10.51
N ASN A 102 23.98 -8.17 11.64
CA ASN A 102 25.26 -7.44 11.64
C ASN A 102 26.39 -8.29 11.03
N THR A 103 26.35 -9.62 11.25
CA THR A 103 27.33 -10.54 10.64
C THR A 103 27.15 -10.63 9.11
N LEU A 104 25.91 -10.62 8.61
CA LEU A 104 25.61 -10.64 7.16
C LEU A 104 25.99 -9.34 6.45
N LEU A 105 25.79 -8.20 7.11
CA LEU A 105 26.25 -6.90 6.62
C LEU A 105 27.77 -6.84 6.56
N GLN A 106 28.48 -7.23 7.63
CA GLN A 106 29.95 -7.22 7.66
C GLN A 106 30.58 -8.18 6.64
N ARG A 107 30.00 -9.38 6.42
CA ARG A 107 30.56 -10.35 5.47
C ARG A 107 30.45 -9.91 4.01
N ASN A 108 29.54 -8.98 3.72
CA ASN A 108 29.34 -8.42 2.38
C ASN A 108 30.08 -7.10 2.14
N GLN A 109 30.74 -6.50 3.14
CA GLN A 109 31.51 -5.27 2.96
C GLN A 109 32.70 -5.41 2.00
N GLY A 110 33.13 -6.65 1.69
CA GLY A 110 34.15 -6.92 0.67
C GLY A 110 33.63 -7.08 -0.77
N ARG A 111 32.31 -7.10 -0.98
CA ARG A 111 31.70 -7.12 -2.33
C ARG A 111 31.24 -5.70 -2.65
N GLU A 112 31.70 -5.17 -3.79
CA GLU A 112 31.22 -3.89 -4.31
C GLU A 112 29.70 -3.81 -4.17
N ALA A 113 29.20 -2.80 -3.46
CA ALA A 113 27.77 -2.61 -3.27
C ALA A 113 27.11 -2.55 -4.64
N VAL A 114 26.25 -3.54 -4.93
CA VAL A 114 25.55 -3.60 -6.22
C VAL A 114 24.51 -2.49 -6.19
N PHE A 115 24.85 -1.34 -6.78
CA PHE A 115 23.93 -0.23 -6.94
C PHE A 115 22.70 -0.68 -7.74
N PHE A 116 21.54 -0.22 -7.30
CA PHE A 116 20.32 -0.37 -8.07
C PHE A 116 20.37 0.57 -9.27
N GLN A 117 20.22 0.04 -10.48
CA GLN A 117 20.36 0.83 -11.71
C GLN A 117 19.00 0.99 -12.40
N ILE A 118 18.56 2.23 -12.55
CA ILE A 118 17.35 2.58 -13.30
C ILE A 118 17.78 2.98 -14.71
N PRO A 119 17.40 2.20 -15.76
CA PRO A 119 17.79 2.51 -17.12
C PRO A 119 17.28 3.88 -17.60
N PRO A 120 17.90 4.45 -18.65
CA PRO A 120 17.36 5.62 -19.36
C PRO A 120 15.91 5.40 -19.78
N ASN A 121 15.08 6.44 -19.66
CA ASN A 121 13.67 6.47 -20.02
C ASN A 121 12.81 5.36 -19.40
N CYS A 122 13.25 4.81 -18.26
CA CYS A 122 12.56 3.74 -17.54
C CYS A 122 12.14 4.21 -16.14
N SER A 123 11.10 3.58 -15.60
CA SER A 123 10.74 3.71 -14.18
C SER A 123 11.13 2.47 -13.41
N SER A 124 11.39 2.65 -12.12
CA SER A 124 11.42 1.56 -11.17
C SER A 124 10.57 1.89 -9.97
N GLY A 125 9.78 0.91 -9.52
CA GLY A 125 8.89 1.02 -8.37
C GLY A 125 9.49 0.34 -7.14
N PHE A 126 9.19 0.91 -5.98
CA PHE A 126 9.67 0.52 -4.67
C PHE A 126 8.50 0.47 -3.71
N ASP A 127 8.44 -0.55 -2.88
CA ASP A 127 7.41 -0.68 -1.85
C ASP A 127 7.98 -0.38 -0.47
N PHE A 128 7.19 0.32 0.33
CA PHE A 128 7.40 0.61 1.74
C PHE A 128 6.25 -0.04 2.51
N PRO A 129 6.47 -1.22 3.10
CA PRO A 129 5.48 -1.82 4.01
C PRO A 129 5.46 -1.01 5.31
N ALA A 130 4.59 -0.02 5.36
CA ALA A 130 4.32 0.77 6.55
C ALA A 130 3.22 0.11 7.38
N LYS A 131 3.01 0.59 8.60
CA LYS A 131 1.89 0.17 9.44
C LYS A 131 1.44 1.27 10.39
N PHE A 132 0.13 1.32 10.63
CA PHE A 132 -0.43 2.02 11.78
C PHE A 132 -0.50 1.07 12.96
N LEU A 133 -0.11 1.51 14.15
CA LEU A 133 -0.16 0.72 15.38
C LEU A 133 -0.33 1.62 16.59
N TRP A 134 -0.88 1.06 17.67
CA TRP A 134 -0.97 1.74 18.96
C TRP A 134 0.19 1.35 19.87
N GLU A 135 0.90 2.34 20.39
CA GLU A 135 1.95 2.16 21.38
C GLU A 135 1.76 3.21 22.49
N HIS A 136 1.59 2.75 23.73
CA HIS A 136 1.33 3.63 24.88
C HIS A 136 0.11 4.55 24.66
N ASN A 137 -0.98 4.02 24.08
CA ASN A 137 -2.19 4.78 23.68
C ASN A 137 -1.92 5.93 22.69
N ILE A 138 -0.81 5.89 21.95
CA ILE A 138 -0.50 6.82 20.88
C ILE A 138 -0.53 6.06 19.56
N LEU A 139 -1.35 6.51 18.62
CA LEU A 139 -1.36 5.97 17.26
C LEU A 139 -0.11 6.45 16.53
N ARG A 140 0.63 5.50 15.96
CA ARG A 140 1.89 5.74 15.24
C ARG A 140 1.82 5.21 13.83
N LEU A 141 2.41 5.96 12.89
CA LEU A 141 2.76 5.47 11.56
C LEU A 141 4.23 5.11 11.54
N LYS A 142 4.53 3.82 11.34
CA LYS A 142 5.89 3.30 11.23
C LYS A 142 6.19 2.95 9.77
N ILE A 143 7.24 3.55 9.21
CA ILE A 143 7.64 3.40 7.80
C ILE A 143 9.11 2.97 7.73
N PRO A 144 9.47 1.90 7.01
CA PRO A 144 10.87 1.55 6.77
C PRO A 144 11.67 2.71 6.16
N THR A 145 12.91 2.92 6.62
CA THR A 145 13.78 3.97 6.05
C THR A 145 14.23 3.64 4.62
N ILE A 146 14.39 2.35 4.33
CA ILE A 146 14.86 1.79 3.07
C ILE A 146 13.70 1.00 2.44
N PRO A 147 13.43 1.20 1.14
CA PRO A 147 12.40 0.42 0.45
C PRO A 147 12.75 -1.07 0.35
N MET A 148 11.74 -1.91 0.23
CA MET A 148 11.93 -3.31 -0.13
C MET A 148 12.16 -3.45 -1.64
N PHE A 149 13.36 -3.87 -2.04
CA PHE A 149 13.70 -4.16 -3.44
C PHE A 149 13.26 -5.57 -3.87
N SER A 150 13.13 -6.48 -2.91
CA SER A 150 12.61 -7.82 -3.10
C SER A 150 11.89 -8.27 -1.82
N PRO A 151 10.77 -9.00 -1.94
CA PRO A 151 9.97 -9.45 -0.80
C PRO A 151 10.76 -10.23 0.25
N ASN A 152 11.90 -10.83 -0.13
CA ASN A 152 12.70 -11.67 0.77
C ASN A 152 14.01 -11.00 1.23
N SER A 153 14.24 -9.74 0.85
CA SER A 153 15.61 -9.21 0.82
C SER A 153 16.06 -8.35 1.99
N PHE A 154 15.20 -7.84 2.86
CA PHE A 154 15.65 -7.03 4.00
C PHE A 154 14.55 -6.90 5.05
N HIS A 155 14.86 -7.21 6.31
CA HIS A 155 14.07 -6.74 7.43
C HIS A 155 14.63 -5.37 7.81
N PRO A 156 13.88 -4.28 7.60
CA PRO A 156 14.36 -2.95 7.99
C PRO A 156 14.60 -2.94 9.50
N THR A 157 15.80 -2.58 9.93
CA THR A 157 16.16 -2.40 11.33
C THR A 157 15.85 -0.99 11.82
N SER A 158 15.65 -0.06 10.89
CA SER A 158 15.39 1.35 11.14
C SER A 158 14.11 1.81 10.44
N PHE A 159 13.35 2.63 11.15
CA PHE A 159 12.05 3.12 10.71
C PHE A 159 11.89 4.61 11.02
N TRP A 160 11.19 5.30 10.13
CA TRP A 160 10.59 6.59 10.41
C TRP A 160 9.27 6.39 11.16
N CYS A 161 9.11 7.08 12.27
CA CYS A 161 7.90 7.07 13.08
C CYS A 161 7.27 8.47 13.12
N PHE A 162 5.96 8.54 12.90
CA PHE A 162 5.13 9.70 13.17
C PHE A 162 4.16 9.34 14.30
N ASP A 163 4.14 10.13 15.36
CA ASP A 163 3.31 9.88 16.54
C ASP A 163 2.15 10.86 16.63
N GLY A 164 1.19 10.54 17.50
CA GLY A 164 0.07 11.43 17.80
C GLY A 164 -0.88 11.58 16.61
N LEU A 165 -1.01 10.53 15.80
CA LEU A 165 -1.95 10.55 14.68
C LEU A 165 -3.38 10.35 15.19
N GLU A 166 -4.30 11.11 14.61
CA GLU A 166 -5.74 11.04 14.87
C GLU A 166 -6.52 10.73 13.59
N ALA A 167 -7.83 10.54 13.73
CA ALA A 167 -8.76 10.22 12.64
C ALA A 167 -9.05 11.43 11.73
N GLU A 168 -8.01 11.90 11.05
CA GLU A 168 -8.01 13.15 10.29
C GLU A 168 -7.47 12.98 8.86
N ASN A 169 -7.33 14.10 8.15
CA ASN A 169 -6.72 14.17 6.83
C ASN A 169 -5.29 14.71 6.96
N TYR A 170 -4.37 14.05 6.28
CA TYR A 170 -2.95 14.36 6.23
C TYR A 170 -2.48 14.43 4.77
N GLN A 171 -1.29 14.98 4.57
CA GLN A 171 -0.60 14.96 3.29
C GLN A 171 0.76 14.29 3.46
N LEU A 172 1.02 13.23 2.70
CA LEU A 172 2.26 12.49 2.71
C LEU A 172 3.04 12.75 1.42
N ARG A 173 4.34 12.99 1.51
CA ARG A 173 5.26 12.94 0.36
C ARG A 173 6.56 12.22 0.73
N TRP A 174 7.35 11.91 -0.28
CA TRP A 174 8.66 11.31 -0.14
C TRP A 174 9.72 12.24 -0.68
N ILE A 175 10.86 12.29 0.00
CA ILE A 175 12.04 13.06 -0.41
C ILE A 175 13.20 12.07 -0.57
N LEU A 176 13.78 12.05 -1.76
CA LEU A 176 15.00 11.33 -2.07
C LEU A 176 16.15 12.33 -2.20
N ASN A 177 17.20 12.12 -1.42
CA ASN A 177 18.45 12.87 -1.56
C ASN A 177 19.35 12.14 -2.57
N THR A 178 19.67 12.78 -3.70
CA THR A 178 20.51 12.19 -4.76
C THR A 178 21.94 12.70 -4.71
N TYR A 179 22.54 12.81 -3.52
CA TYR A 179 23.92 13.30 -3.36
C TYR A 179 24.89 12.57 -4.31
N ASP A 180 25.85 13.31 -4.85
CA ASP A 180 26.80 12.81 -5.86
C ASP A 180 27.53 11.55 -5.37
N GLU A 181 27.64 10.55 -6.25
CA GLU A 181 28.14 9.18 -6.00
C GLU A 181 29.53 9.11 -5.33
N ASN A 182 30.25 10.23 -5.22
CA ASN A 182 31.66 10.28 -4.82
C ASN A 182 31.88 10.47 -3.31
N THR A 183 30.85 10.81 -2.53
CA THR A 183 30.95 10.86 -1.06
C THR A 183 30.18 9.69 -0.47
N LEU A 184 30.84 8.54 -0.33
CA LEU A 184 30.35 7.42 0.47
C LEU A 184 30.00 7.96 1.87
N SER A 185 28.72 8.08 2.17
CA SER A 185 28.27 8.47 3.49
C SER A 185 28.58 7.32 4.44
N ASP A 186 29.55 7.53 5.32
CA ASP A 186 29.82 6.63 6.43
C ASP A 186 28.49 6.36 7.16
N GLU A 187 28.07 5.08 7.28
CA GLU A 187 26.74 4.67 7.77
C GLU A 187 26.41 5.24 9.16
N SER A 188 27.43 5.64 9.91
CA SER A 188 27.33 6.31 11.21
C SER A 188 26.65 7.70 11.16
N ASN A 189 26.49 8.31 9.99
CA ASN A 189 25.98 9.67 9.86
C ASN A 189 24.47 9.80 9.66
N ILE A 190 23.69 8.72 9.62
CA ILE A 190 22.21 8.81 9.52
C ILE A 190 21.61 9.64 10.66
N ASN A 191 22.27 9.66 11.83
CA ASN A 191 21.85 10.41 13.02
C ASN A 191 22.32 11.87 13.06
N ARG A 192 23.19 12.33 12.15
CA ARG A 192 23.56 13.74 12.10
C ARG A 192 22.40 14.52 11.50
N SER A 193 21.64 15.17 12.38
CA SER A 193 20.69 16.23 12.03
C SER A 193 21.36 17.15 11.02
N ILE A 194 20.86 17.15 9.78
CA ILE A 194 21.33 18.01 8.70
C ILE A 194 21.16 19.45 9.19
N THR A 195 22.24 20.05 9.69
CA THR A 195 22.27 21.48 9.99
C THR A 195 22.00 22.21 8.68
N VAL A 196 21.04 23.13 8.72
CA VAL A 196 20.34 23.81 7.61
C VAL A 196 21.26 24.61 6.65
N GLY A 197 22.58 24.49 6.75
CA GLY A 197 23.55 25.40 6.15
C GLY A 197 23.93 25.18 4.68
N ASP A 198 23.64 24.03 4.05
CA ASP A 198 24.08 23.80 2.66
C ASP A 198 23.19 22.80 1.89
N ILE A 199 21.89 23.09 1.80
CA ILE A 199 20.89 22.27 1.06
C ILE A 199 21.04 22.46 -0.48
N SER A 200 22.26 22.74 -0.96
CA SER A 200 22.60 22.85 -2.38
C SER A 200 22.50 21.49 -3.12
N SER A 201 22.29 20.38 -2.40
CA SER A 201 22.11 19.05 -2.99
C SER A 201 20.69 18.87 -3.53
N ARG A 202 20.61 18.38 -4.78
CA ARG A 202 19.37 18.11 -5.53
C ARG A 202 18.47 17.11 -4.80
N MET A 203 17.53 17.61 -4.02
CA MET A 203 16.47 16.79 -3.43
C MET A 203 15.35 16.57 -4.46
N LEU A 204 14.91 15.33 -4.61
CA LEU A 204 13.73 14.98 -5.38
C LEU A 204 12.57 14.73 -4.42
N ALA A 205 11.45 15.41 -4.61
CA ALA A 205 10.23 15.20 -3.84
C ALA A 205 9.08 14.71 -4.73
N THR A 206 8.29 13.78 -4.20
CA THR A 206 7.02 13.39 -4.84
C THR A 206 5.99 14.51 -4.69
N PRO A 207 4.93 14.51 -5.52
CA PRO A 207 3.70 15.21 -5.18
C PRO A 207 3.16 14.78 -3.81
N TRP A 208 2.33 15.63 -3.21
CA TRP A 208 1.57 15.31 -2.00
C TRP A 208 0.47 14.27 -2.28
N LEU A 209 0.40 13.25 -1.45
CA LEU A 209 -0.67 12.26 -1.39
C LEU A 209 -1.59 12.60 -0.23
N ASN A 210 -2.90 12.73 -0.47
CA ASN A 210 -3.84 12.96 0.63
C ASN A 210 -4.14 11.62 1.31
N LEU A 211 -3.77 11.53 2.57
CA LEU A 211 -3.97 10.38 3.44
C LEU A 211 -5.13 10.69 4.39
N ARG A 212 -6.13 9.84 4.46
CA ARG A 212 -7.23 9.98 5.42
C ARG A 212 -7.21 8.80 6.38
N LEU A 213 -7.15 9.08 7.67
CA LEU A 213 -7.31 8.07 8.70
C LEU A 213 -8.77 8.04 9.14
N VAL A 214 -9.36 6.85 9.15
CA VAL A 214 -10.79 6.67 9.39
C VAL A 214 -10.97 5.68 10.53
N GLN A 215 -11.77 6.04 11.52
CA GLN A 215 -12.15 5.07 12.55
C GLN A 215 -13.07 4.01 11.95
N PRO A 216 -12.86 2.72 12.24
CA PRO A 216 -13.89 1.70 12.03
C PRO A 216 -15.21 2.11 12.69
N LEU A 217 -16.33 1.68 12.12
CA LEU A 217 -17.63 1.97 12.71
C LEU A 217 -17.74 1.29 14.07
N SER A 218 -18.17 2.03 15.09
CA SER A 218 -18.29 1.51 16.47
C SER A 218 -19.20 0.29 16.59
N THR A 219 -20.18 0.16 15.70
CA THR A 219 -21.12 -0.97 15.64
C THR A 219 -20.60 -2.15 14.83
N ASP A 220 -19.57 -1.97 13.99
CA ASP A 220 -19.05 -2.99 13.09
C ASP A 220 -17.59 -2.69 12.73
N ASN A 221 -16.66 -3.38 13.40
CA ASN A 221 -15.21 -3.20 13.19
C ASN A 221 -14.71 -3.70 11.82
N ARG A 222 -15.58 -4.30 11.00
CA ARG A 222 -15.29 -4.71 9.62
C ARG A 222 -15.76 -3.69 8.60
N ALA A 223 -16.35 -2.59 9.05
CA ALA A 223 -16.89 -1.55 8.19
C ALA A 223 -16.22 -0.20 8.44
N ILE A 224 -16.03 0.55 7.35
CA ILE A 224 -15.57 1.93 7.35
C ILE A 224 -16.44 2.76 6.42
N GLU A 225 -16.56 4.06 6.70
CA GLU A 225 -17.37 4.98 5.91
C GLU A 225 -16.50 6.14 5.43
N VAL A 226 -16.49 6.34 4.11
CA VAL A 226 -15.66 7.35 3.44
C VAL A 226 -16.54 8.11 2.46
N ASP A 227 -16.64 9.42 2.68
CA ASP A 227 -17.40 10.35 1.82
C ASP A 227 -18.85 9.87 1.57
N GLY A 228 -19.50 9.36 2.64
CA GLY A 228 -20.88 8.87 2.60
C GLY A 228 -21.06 7.52 1.90
N VAL A 229 -19.98 6.77 1.66
CA VAL A 229 -20.03 5.38 1.18
C VAL A 229 -19.43 4.48 2.23
N ARG A 230 -20.20 3.48 2.67
CA ARG A 230 -19.75 2.47 3.62
C ARG A 230 -19.23 1.25 2.87
N PHE A 231 -18.02 0.84 3.22
CA PHE A 231 -17.38 -0.37 2.73
C PHE A 231 -17.25 -1.33 3.90
N LYS A 232 -17.76 -2.55 3.74
CA LYS A 232 -17.71 -3.62 4.74
C LYS A 232 -17.11 -4.87 4.14
N ILE A 233 -16.11 -5.44 4.81
CA ILE A 233 -15.54 -6.73 4.42
C ILE A 233 -16.34 -7.86 5.07
N GLU A 234 -16.77 -8.83 4.27
CA GLU A 234 -17.53 -9.99 4.71
C GLU A 234 -16.75 -11.27 4.46
N MET A 235 -16.45 -11.97 5.55
CA MET A 235 -15.84 -13.30 5.57
C MET A 235 -16.56 -14.10 6.67
N PRO A 236 -17.55 -14.94 6.31
CA PRO A 236 -18.38 -15.63 7.29
C PRO A 236 -17.61 -16.71 8.06
N GLU A 237 -16.60 -17.31 7.43
CA GLU A 237 -15.77 -18.36 8.02
C GLU A 237 -14.33 -17.84 8.12
N SER A 238 -13.81 -17.72 9.36
CA SER A 238 -12.41 -17.35 9.62
C SER A 238 -11.51 -18.57 9.86
N VAL A 239 -12.08 -19.71 10.26
CA VAL A 239 -11.36 -20.98 10.39
C VAL A 239 -11.59 -21.78 9.13
N LEU A 240 -10.54 -21.97 8.33
CA LEU A 240 -10.63 -22.57 7.01
C LEU A 240 -9.95 -23.95 7.01
N THR A 241 -10.67 -24.96 6.59
CA THR A 241 -10.15 -26.33 6.52
C THR A 241 -9.21 -26.50 5.33
N ILE A 242 -8.01 -27.01 5.58
CA ILE A 242 -7.04 -27.35 4.55
C ILE A 242 -7.54 -28.58 3.79
N PRO A 243 -7.64 -28.54 2.44
CA PRO A 243 -8.06 -29.71 1.69
C PRO A 243 -7.02 -30.83 1.80
N ASN A 244 -7.46 -32.09 1.74
CA ASN A 244 -6.56 -33.24 1.63
C ASN A 244 -5.59 -33.04 0.45
N ARG A 245 -4.34 -33.52 0.58
CA ARG A 245 -3.24 -33.38 -0.42
C ARG A 245 -3.48 -34.07 -1.77
N GLN A 246 -4.69 -34.55 -2.04
CA GLN A 246 -5.03 -35.18 -3.32
C GLN A 246 -5.15 -34.10 -4.41
N THR A 247 -4.66 -34.42 -5.61
CA THR A 247 -4.70 -33.52 -6.75
C THR A 247 -6.13 -33.11 -7.07
N GLY A 248 -6.38 -31.80 -7.14
CA GLY A 248 -7.69 -31.25 -7.51
C GLY A 248 -8.61 -30.94 -6.33
N ASN A 249 -8.30 -31.40 -5.11
CA ASN A 249 -9.07 -31.04 -3.92
C ASN A 249 -8.86 -29.56 -3.59
N LYS A 250 -9.96 -28.89 -3.23
CA LYS A 250 -10.00 -27.47 -2.89
C LYS A 250 -10.99 -27.25 -1.76
N THR A 251 -10.73 -26.24 -0.95
CA THR A 251 -11.72 -25.71 0.00
C THR A 251 -12.11 -24.32 -0.48
N ASP A 252 -13.41 -24.10 -0.68
CA ASP A 252 -13.92 -22.78 -1.08
C ASP A 252 -13.80 -21.79 0.07
N VAL A 253 -13.40 -20.56 -0.23
CA VAL A 253 -13.29 -19.47 0.75
C VAL A 253 -14.27 -18.37 0.36
N LYS A 254 -15.28 -18.14 1.21
CA LYS A 254 -16.24 -17.06 1.00
C LYS A 254 -15.64 -15.74 1.48
N LEU A 255 -15.51 -14.79 0.57
CA LEU A 255 -15.03 -13.44 0.84
C LEU A 255 -15.78 -12.47 -0.05
N GLY A 256 -16.11 -11.29 0.46
CA GLY A 256 -16.63 -10.21 -0.36
C GLY A 256 -16.60 -8.86 0.31
N ILE A 257 -16.98 -7.85 -0.46
CA ILE A 257 -17.12 -6.46 0.01
C ILE A 257 -18.58 -6.06 -0.19
N GLN A 258 -19.25 -5.70 0.89
CA GLN A 258 -20.52 -5.01 0.83
C GLN A 258 -20.27 -3.50 0.75
N VAL A 259 -20.84 -2.86 -0.27
CA VAL A 259 -20.77 -1.41 -0.46
C VAL A 259 -22.17 -0.84 -0.30
N ILE A 260 -22.34 0.11 0.60
CA ILE A 260 -23.61 0.80 0.87
C ILE A 260 -23.41 2.29 0.55
N ASN A 261 -24.22 2.81 -0.37
CA ASN A 261 -24.17 4.21 -0.77
C ASN A 261 -25.11 5.04 0.11
N ASN A 262 -24.59 5.75 1.10
CA ASN A 262 -25.37 6.67 1.94
C ASN A 262 -25.41 8.11 1.38
N THR A 263 -24.83 8.36 0.20
CA THR A 263 -24.92 9.67 -0.45
C THR A 263 -26.29 9.89 -1.06
N SER A 264 -26.62 11.13 -1.41
CA SER A 264 -27.89 11.46 -2.08
C SER A 264 -27.92 11.09 -3.58
N ASN A 265 -26.76 10.76 -4.18
CA ASN A 265 -26.65 10.48 -5.61
C ASN A 265 -26.43 8.98 -5.84
N SER A 266 -26.86 8.45 -6.99
CA SER A 266 -26.38 7.13 -7.41
C SER A 266 -24.88 7.19 -7.69
N LEU A 267 -24.16 6.14 -7.29
CA LEU A 267 -22.72 6.03 -7.49
C LEU A 267 -22.40 4.76 -8.27
N ARG A 268 -21.52 4.90 -9.26
CA ARG A 268 -20.98 3.76 -10.00
C ARG A 268 -19.67 3.28 -9.38
N PHE A 269 -19.55 1.97 -9.25
CA PHE A 269 -18.35 1.28 -8.77
C PHE A 269 -17.80 0.39 -9.87
N TYR A 270 -16.51 0.58 -10.15
CA TYR A 270 -15.77 -0.25 -11.09
C TYR A 270 -15.30 -1.50 -10.36
N GLN A 271 -15.56 -2.71 -10.87
CA GLN A 271 -15.00 -3.95 -10.31
C GLN A 271 -13.65 -4.32 -10.95
N PRO A 272 -13.45 -4.16 -12.27
CA PRO A 272 -12.22 -4.63 -12.91
C PRO A 272 -10.96 -3.89 -12.43
N SER A 273 -9.90 -4.59 -12.04
CA SER A 273 -8.67 -4.05 -11.44
C SER A 273 -8.87 -3.20 -10.20
N SER A 274 -10.06 -3.21 -9.59
CA SER A 274 -10.34 -2.34 -8.47
C SER A 274 -10.01 -2.94 -7.11
N ILE A 275 -9.60 -4.20 -7.08
CA ILE A 275 -9.31 -4.93 -5.85
C ILE A 275 -7.82 -5.22 -5.80
N ASP A 276 -7.21 -4.82 -4.69
CA ASP A 276 -5.89 -5.26 -4.27
C ASP A 276 -6.02 -6.05 -2.98
N MET A 277 -5.12 -7.02 -2.78
CA MET A 277 -5.12 -7.88 -1.60
C MET A 277 -3.71 -8.00 -1.04
N TYR A 278 -3.63 -8.03 0.27
CA TYR A 278 -2.40 -8.18 1.02
C TYR A 278 -2.64 -9.16 2.16
N LEU A 279 -1.77 -10.16 2.29
CA LEU A 279 -1.85 -11.18 3.32
C LEU A 279 -0.58 -11.11 4.16
N THR A 280 -0.71 -11.05 5.48
CA THR A 280 0.41 -11.18 6.41
C THR A 280 0.20 -12.36 7.36
N ASP A 281 1.30 -12.87 7.91
CA ASP A 281 1.25 -13.81 9.02
C ASP A 281 1.10 -13.09 10.38
N ASP A 282 1.16 -13.87 11.46
CA ASP A 282 1.12 -13.44 12.86
C ASP A 282 2.30 -12.56 13.28
N GLU A 283 3.44 -12.71 12.62
CA GLU A 283 4.62 -11.84 12.75
C GLU A 283 4.50 -10.57 11.89
N ASN A 284 3.37 -10.36 11.20
CA ASN A 284 3.14 -9.28 10.24
C ASN A 284 4.10 -9.30 9.03
N ARG A 285 4.66 -10.46 8.70
CA ARG A 285 5.45 -10.66 7.49
C ARG A 285 4.51 -10.83 6.31
N ALA A 286 4.82 -10.14 5.22
CA ALA A 286 4.06 -10.23 3.98
C ALA A 286 4.17 -11.64 3.40
N ILE A 287 3.04 -12.28 3.11
CA ILE A 287 3.04 -13.53 2.34
C ILE A 287 3.23 -13.20 0.87
N GLN A 288 4.22 -13.83 0.25
CA GLN A 288 4.54 -13.60 -1.15
C GLN A 288 3.40 -14.07 -2.06
N ILE A 289 3.01 -13.20 -3.00
CA ILE A 289 2.14 -13.60 -4.10
C ILE A 289 3.00 -14.41 -5.09
N LEU A 290 2.67 -15.69 -5.23
CA LEU A 290 3.33 -16.58 -6.17
C LEU A 290 3.08 -16.12 -7.61
N PRO A 291 4.11 -16.18 -8.48
CA PRO A 291 3.94 -15.85 -9.88
C PRO A 291 2.94 -16.82 -10.53
N GLU A 292 1.99 -16.22 -11.23
CA GLU A 292 1.00 -16.92 -12.05
C GLU A 292 1.44 -16.89 -13.51
N LYS A 293 1.30 -18.03 -14.20
CA LYS A 293 1.45 -18.05 -15.65
C LYS A 293 0.22 -17.39 -16.26
N ILE A 294 0.38 -16.16 -16.73
CA ILE A 294 -0.68 -15.44 -17.43
C ILE A 294 -0.83 -16.08 -18.81
N SER A 295 -1.95 -16.77 -19.04
CA SER A 295 -2.28 -17.32 -20.36
C SER A 295 -3.10 -16.31 -21.16
N PRO A 296 -2.75 -16.02 -22.43
CA PRO A 296 -3.56 -15.20 -23.34
C PRO A 296 -4.96 -15.81 -23.53
N GLY A 297 -5.99 -14.98 -23.63
CA GLY A 297 -7.39 -15.37 -23.82
C GLY A 297 -8.26 -14.16 -24.21
N LYS A 298 -9.58 -14.24 -24.08
CA LYS A 298 -10.46 -13.20 -24.62
C LYS A 298 -10.90 -12.19 -23.55
N PRO A 299 -11.03 -10.90 -23.89
CA PRO A 299 -11.61 -9.90 -23.00
C PRO A 299 -13.02 -10.29 -22.56
N LYS A 300 -13.30 -10.25 -21.25
CA LYS A 300 -14.67 -10.28 -20.73
C LYS A 300 -15.22 -8.84 -20.68
N LEU A 301 -16.51 -8.69 -20.92
CA LEU A 301 -17.19 -7.39 -20.83
C LEU A 301 -17.02 -6.80 -19.42
N LEU A 302 -16.73 -5.50 -19.34
CA LEU A 302 -16.61 -4.78 -18.08
C LEU A 302 -17.96 -4.79 -17.36
N THR A 303 -17.95 -5.16 -16.08
CA THR A 303 -19.11 -5.09 -15.20
C THR A 303 -18.93 -3.92 -14.25
N ASP A 304 -19.74 -2.89 -14.46
CA ASP A 304 -19.87 -1.76 -13.56
C ASP A 304 -21.13 -1.96 -12.71
N TYR A 305 -21.08 -1.55 -11.45
CA TYR A 305 -22.23 -1.61 -10.54
C TYR A 305 -22.70 -0.20 -10.24
N SER A 306 -23.96 0.11 -10.56
CA SER A 306 -24.62 1.34 -10.12
C SER A 306 -25.33 1.07 -8.81
N VAL A 307 -24.96 1.79 -7.75
CA VAL A 307 -25.53 1.67 -6.41
C VAL A 307 -26.32 2.92 -6.11
N GLN A 308 -27.64 2.79 -6.08
CA GLN A 308 -28.56 3.88 -5.76
C GLN A 308 -28.39 4.36 -4.31
N SER A 309 -28.83 5.59 -4.03
CA SER A 309 -28.85 6.15 -2.68
C SER A 309 -29.61 5.24 -1.70
N GLY A 310 -29.01 4.98 -0.54
CA GLY A 310 -29.51 4.09 0.50
C GLY A 310 -29.52 2.60 0.13
N LYS A 311 -28.96 2.21 -1.03
CA LYS A 311 -28.88 0.81 -1.47
C LYS A 311 -27.47 0.26 -1.30
N SER A 312 -27.37 -1.06 -1.40
CA SER A 312 -26.13 -1.80 -1.28
C SER A 312 -25.86 -2.68 -2.49
N ALA A 313 -24.58 -2.90 -2.80
CA ALA A 313 -24.11 -3.95 -3.70
C ALA A 313 -23.10 -4.84 -2.97
N PHE A 314 -22.94 -6.06 -3.46
CA PHE A 314 -21.99 -7.03 -2.93
C PHE A 314 -20.99 -7.47 -4.00
N PHE A 315 -19.71 -7.23 -3.75
CA PHE A 315 -18.63 -7.68 -4.62
C PHE A 315 -18.09 -9.01 -4.08
N SER A 316 -18.47 -10.12 -4.73
CA SER A 316 -17.92 -11.43 -4.39
C SER A 316 -16.46 -11.54 -4.82
N LEU A 317 -15.63 -11.94 -3.87
CA LEU A 317 -14.20 -12.17 -3.97
C LEU A 317 -13.87 -13.61 -3.55
N ASN A 318 -14.79 -14.55 -3.77
CA ASN A 318 -14.63 -15.95 -3.32
C ASN A 318 -13.32 -16.54 -3.83
N GLY A 319 -12.52 -17.06 -2.90
CA GLY A 319 -11.24 -17.69 -3.18
C GLY A 319 -11.29 -19.20 -2.98
N VAL A 320 -10.12 -19.83 -3.08
CA VAL A 320 -9.93 -21.27 -2.85
C VAL A 320 -8.62 -21.53 -2.12
N ILE A 321 -8.63 -22.47 -1.18
CA ILE A 321 -7.41 -23.08 -0.63
C ILE A 321 -7.11 -24.35 -1.42
N SER A 322 -5.85 -24.55 -1.78
CA SER A 322 -5.42 -25.72 -2.55
C SER A 322 -3.93 -26.01 -2.38
N TRP A 323 -3.52 -27.23 -2.77
CA TRP A 323 -2.12 -27.62 -2.84
C TRP A 323 -1.56 -27.42 -4.26
N ARG A 324 -0.60 -26.52 -4.42
CA ARG A 324 0.18 -26.35 -5.65
C ARG A 324 1.34 -27.35 -5.66
N ASN A 325 1.48 -28.08 -6.77
CA ASN A 325 2.52 -29.12 -6.94
C ASN A 325 2.57 -30.12 -5.77
N LYS A 326 1.43 -30.42 -5.12
CA LYS A 326 1.26 -31.31 -3.97
C LYS A 326 1.94 -30.88 -2.65
N ASN A 327 2.81 -29.86 -2.67
CA ASN A 327 3.67 -29.53 -1.53
C ASN A 327 3.51 -28.08 -1.03
N VAL A 328 2.99 -27.17 -1.85
CA VAL A 328 2.84 -25.76 -1.45
C VAL A 328 1.37 -25.48 -1.19
N LEU A 329 1.02 -25.30 0.08
CA LEU A 329 -0.31 -24.82 0.45
C LEU A 329 -0.44 -23.36 0.03
N GLN A 330 -1.54 -23.04 -0.65
CA GLN A 330 -1.83 -21.69 -1.10
C GLN A 330 -3.30 -21.33 -0.90
N ILE A 331 -3.57 -20.05 -0.72
CA ILE A 331 -4.90 -19.45 -0.84
C ILE A 331 -4.91 -18.52 -2.05
N ALA A 332 -5.89 -18.71 -2.92
CA ALA A 332 -6.00 -18.00 -4.18
C ALA A 332 -7.31 -17.23 -4.24
N PHE A 333 -7.25 -15.91 -4.41
CA PHE A 333 -8.43 -15.07 -4.61
C PHE A 333 -8.46 -14.52 -6.03
N PRO A 334 -9.62 -14.45 -6.70
CA PRO A 334 -9.73 -13.96 -8.06
C PRO A 334 -9.28 -12.50 -8.10
N ARG A 335 -8.16 -12.26 -8.78
CA ARG A 335 -7.74 -10.94 -9.20
C ARG A 335 -8.66 -10.57 -10.35
N LYS A 336 -9.75 -9.87 -10.03
CA LYS A 336 -10.72 -9.32 -10.97
C LYS A 336 -10.08 -8.23 -11.83
N THR A 337 -8.86 -8.36 -12.35
CA THR A 337 -8.20 -7.33 -13.15
C THR A 337 -8.88 -7.10 -14.49
N ARG A 338 -8.59 -5.92 -15.07
CA ARG A 338 -8.70 -5.59 -16.49
C ARG A 338 -7.99 -6.65 -17.31
N GLN A 339 -8.67 -7.73 -17.61
CA GLN A 339 -8.23 -8.64 -18.64
C GLN A 339 -8.96 -8.24 -19.91
N GLN A 340 -8.38 -7.25 -20.59
CA GLN A 340 -8.63 -6.99 -22.01
C GLN A 340 -8.16 -8.17 -22.89
N PHE A 341 -7.50 -9.20 -22.34
CA PHE A 341 -6.79 -10.20 -23.13
C PHE A 341 -6.70 -11.60 -22.54
N THR A 342 -7.47 -11.99 -21.51
CA THR A 342 -7.34 -13.37 -20.96
C THR A 342 -8.66 -13.87 -20.37
N GLY A 343 -9.27 -14.91 -20.95
CA GLY A 343 -10.49 -15.51 -20.43
C GLY A 343 -10.28 -16.36 -19.17
N ASN A 344 -9.03 -16.47 -18.70
CA ASN A 344 -8.63 -17.15 -17.47
C ASN A 344 -8.53 -16.13 -16.34
N ASP A 345 -9.35 -16.31 -15.31
CA ASP A 345 -9.32 -15.47 -14.12
C ASP A 345 -7.90 -15.49 -13.54
N SER A 346 -7.25 -14.32 -13.42
CA SER A 346 -5.99 -14.24 -12.64
C SER A 346 -6.31 -14.35 -11.16
N TYR A 347 -5.35 -14.80 -10.35
CA TYR A 347 -5.51 -14.93 -8.91
C TYR A 347 -4.38 -14.24 -8.13
N PHE A 348 -4.72 -13.67 -6.98
CA PHE A 348 -3.77 -13.41 -5.90
C PHE A 348 -3.47 -14.75 -5.23
N ASN A 349 -2.42 -15.43 -5.70
CA ASN A 349 -1.99 -16.72 -5.16
C ASN A 349 -0.99 -16.50 -4.02
N PHE A 350 -1.45 -16.50 -2.77
CA PHE A 350 -0.57 -16.43 -1.61
C PHE A 350 -0.09 -17.84 -1.26
N GLY A 351 1.21 -18.07 -1.36
CA GLY A 351 1.82 -19.39 -1.19
C GLY A 351 2.49 -19.60 0.16
N GLU A 352 3.04 -20.81 0.34
CA GLU A 352 3.89 -21.17 1.50
C GLU A 352 3.17 -21.03 2.84
N LEU A 353 1.84 -21.24 2.82
CA LEU A 353 1.03 -21.19 4.03
C LEU A 353 1.27 -22.44 4.88
N THR A 354 1.11 -22.29 6.19
CA THR A 354 1.26 -23.35 7.17
C THR A 354 -0.06 -23.56 7.91
N ALA A 355 -0.26 -24.80 8.37
CA ALA A 355 -1.42 -25.13 9.20
C ALA A 355 -1.25 -24.56 10.61
N ASN A 356 -2.37 -24.28 11.27
CA ASN A 356 -2.48 -23.76 12.63
C ASN A 356 -1.80 -22.40 12.85
N GLN A 357 -1.61 -21.63 11.77
CA GLN A 357 -1.11 -20.25 11.81
C GLN A 357 -2.23 -19.26 11.54
N PHE A 358 -2.14 -18.09 12.19
CA PHE A 358 -3.01 -16.95 11.94
C PHE A 358 -2.48 -16.12 10.77
N TYR A 359 -3.40 -15.71 9.91
CA TYR A 359 -3.12 -14.77 8.83
C TYR A 359 -4.08 -13.59 8.90
N HIS A 360 -3.60 -12.42 8.47
CA HIS A 360 -4.40 -11.22 8.35
C HIS A 360 -4.53 -10.84 6.88
N LEU A 361 -5.75 -10.92 6.35
CA LEU A 361 -6.07 -10.53 4.99
C LEU A 361 -6.60 -9.10 4.99
N GLN A 362 -5.94 -8.24 4.24
CA GLN A 362 -6.36 -6.87 3.99
C GLN A 362 -6.77 -6.72 2.52
N VAL A 363 -7.90 -6.06 2.30
CA VAL A 363 -8.44 -5.80 0.96
C VAL A 363 -8.51 -4.30 0.74
N THR A 364 -8.04 -3.84 -0.42
CA THR A 364 -8.13 -2.44 -0.82
C THR A 364 -9.00 -2.33 -2.06
N TYR A 365 -10.06 -1.53 -1.98
CA TYR A 365 -10.82 -1.07 -3.14
C TYR A 365 -10.17 0.20 -3.69
N LYS A 366 -9.77 0.21 -4.95
CA LYS A 366 -9.13 1.34 -5.61
C LYS A 366 -9.64 1.47 -7.03
N ILE A 367 -9.83 2.68 -7.54
CA ILE A 367 -10.28 2.83 -8.93
C ILE A 367 -9.08 2.99 -9.86
N PRO A 368 -9.00 2.18 -10.94
CA PRO A 368 -7.90 2.31 -11.87
C PRO A 368 -8.00 3.64 -12.60
N GLU A 369 -6.85 4.26 -12.89
CA GLU A 369 -6.71 5.50 -13.66
C GLU A 369 -7.65 5.55 -14.87
N SER A 370 -7.64 4.44 -15.56
CA SER A 370 -8.36 4.24 -16.78
C SER A 370 -9.86 4.04 -16.58
N ALA A 371 -10.45 4.21 -15.41
CA ALA A 371 -11.90 4.34 -15.23
C ALA A 371 -12.33 5.81 -15.26
N THR A 372 -11.40 6.77 -15.12
CA THR A 372 -11.70 8.21 -15.14
C THR A 372 -12.26 8.71 -16.47
N HIS A 373 -12.00 8.01 -17.59
CA HIS A 373 -12.63 8.35 -18.88
C HIS A 373 -14.14 8.15 -18.86
N LEU A 374 -14.66 7.23 -18.04
CA LEU A 374 -16.09 6.93 -17.95
C LEU A 374 -16.87 8.10 -17.34
N GLU A 375 -16.27 8.86 -16.42
CA GLU A 375 -16.90 10.09 -15.89
C GLU A 375 -17.12 11.15 -16.96
N LYS A 376 -16.28 11.19 -17.99
CA LYS A 376 -16.42 12.16 -19.09
C LYS A 376 -17.53 11.79 -20.06
N GLU A 377 -17.85 10.50 -20.14
CA GLU A 377 -18.82 9.97 -21.11
C GLU A 377 -20.22 9.74 -20.52
N VAL A 378 -20.32 9.61 -19.19
CA VAL A 378 -21.55 9.16 -18.51
C VAL A 378 -22.08 10.23 -17.56
N LEU A 379 -23.40 10.45 -17.56
CA LEU A 379 -24.10 11.40 -16.67
C LEU A 379 -24.10 10.99 -15.18
N GLU A 380 -23.70 9.76 -14.86
CA GLU A 380 -23.68 9.22 -13.49
C GLU A 380 -22.32 9.44 -12.84
N LYS A 381 -22.32 9.81 -11.55
CA LYS A 381 -21.09 9.98 -10.78
C LYS A 381 -20.44 8.61 -10.52
N VAL A 382 -19.16 8.50 -10.84
CA VAL A 382 -18.33 7.36 -10.43
C VAL A 382 -17.81 7.69 -9.03
N TRP A 383 -17.89 6.75 -8.09
CA TRP A 383 -17.19 6.94 -6.82
C TRP A 383 -15.70 7.04 -7.13
N THR A 384 -14.91 7.89 -6.47
CA THR A 384 -13.47 7.98 -6.72
C THR A 384 -12.73 7.93 -5.39
N GLY A 385 -11.59 7.26 -5.38
CA GLY A 385 -10.78 7.11 -4.17
C GLY A 385 -10.20 5.71 -4.01
N TRP A 386 -9.37 5.58 -2.98
CA TRP A 386 -8.80 4.32 -2.54
C TRP A 386 -9.22 4.11 -1.09
N VAL A 387 -9.77 2.93 -0.79
CA VAL A 387 -10.27 2.55 0.52
C VAL A 387 -9.69 1.20 0.89
N THR A 388 -8.82 1.19 1.88
CA THR A 388 -8.35 -0.03 2.51
C THR A 388 -9.35 -0.43 3.57
N LEU A 389 -9.88 -1.65 3.50
CA LEU A 389 -10.82 -2.17 4.49
C LEU A 389 -10.07 -2.62 5.76
N PRO A 390 -10.76 -2.67 6.92
CA PRO A 390 -10.23 -3.36 8.10
C PRO A 390 -9.78 -4.78 7.76
N SER A 391 -8.67 -5.23 8.33
CA SER A 391 -8.15 -6.58 8.09
C SER A 391 -9.08 -7.64 8.69
N VAL A 392 -9.24 -8.76 7.99
CA VAL A 392 -9.90 -9.95 8.54
C VAL A 392 -8.85 -11.00 8.91
N GLN A 393 -9.01 -11.59 10.08
CA GLN A 393 -8.16 -12.70 10.53
C GLN A 393 -8.71 -14.02 9.99
N LEU A 394 -7.82 -14.89 9.53
CA LEU A 394 -8.13 -16.27 9.16
C LEU A 394 -7.12 -17.24 9.76
N THR A 395 -7.54 -18.48 10.03
CA THR A 395 -6.72 -19.58 10.53
C THR A 395 -6.90 -20.78 9.63
N LEU A 396 -5.80 -21.43 9.25
CA LEU A 396 -5.85 -22.66 8.46
C LEU A 396 -5.78 -23.86 9.41
N VAL A 397 -6.72 -24.80 9.34
CA VAL A 397 -6.73 -25.99 10.19
C VAL A 397 -6.65 -27.26 9.36
N GLU A 398 -5.97 -28.28 9.88
CA GLU A 398 -6.00 -29.61 9.26
C GLU A 398 -7.42 -30.19 9.28
N PRO A 399 -7.78 -31.03 8.29
CA PRO A 399 -9.13 -31.58 8.13
C PRO A 399 -9.55 -32.58 9.20
#